data_AF-A0A953YYQ4-F1
#
_entry.id   AF-A0A953YYQ4-F1
#
_cell.length_a   1.000
_cell.length_b   1.000
_cell.length_c   1.000
_cell.angle_alpha   90.00
_cell.angle_beta   90.00
_cell.angle_gamma   90.00
#
_symmetry.space_group_name_H-M   'P 1'
#
loop_
_entity.id
_entity.type
_entity.pdbx_description
1 polymer ?
#
loop_
_entity_poly.entity_id
_entity_poly.type
_entity_poly.pdbx_seq_one_letter_code
_entity_poly.pdbx_strand_id
1 'polypeptide(L)'
;PCQGLTDLMTLRELFPSGLSGKKVVLTWVPHVKPLTQSVGNSFLYAAALSGANVTLAHPEGFDLQDDAIAAAKALCDKNGAKLSLHFDQDAALQDADVVYAKSWVSSKWYGDWESELAIRNKIDADWRLTADKMSRTHRAKFMHPLPIRRNLSVDDALLDGGDCVAYQQAENRLHLQKALLLGLLE
;
A
#
# COMPACT_ATOMS: atom_id res chain seq x y z
N PRO A 1 -3.39 12.10 -6.17
CA PRO A 1 -2.00 12.53 -5.87
C PRO A 1 -1.77 12.91 -4.40
N CYS A 2 -2.65 13.69 -3.76
CA CYS A 2 -2.41 14.17 -2.38
C CYS A 2 -2.15 13.04 -1.38
N GLN A 3 -2.88 11.93 -1.46
CA GLN A 3 -2.62 10.78 -0.59
C GLN A 3 -1.21 10.21 -0.80
N GLY A 4 -0.80 9.90 -2.04
CA GLY A 4 0.54 9.35 -2.30
C GLY A 4 1.67 10.30 -1.88
N LEU A 5 1.49 11.61 -2.04
CA LEU A 5 2.45 12.61 -1.55
C LEU A 5 2.51 12.63 -0.01
N THR A 6 1.36 12.52 0.66
CA THR A 6 1.28 12.41 2.13
C THR A 6 1.93 11.12 2.62
N ASP A 7 1.76 10.03 1.87
CA ASP A 7 2.37 8.75 2.18
C ASP A 7 3.90 8.86 2.08
N LEU A 8 4.42 9.50 1.04
CA LEU A 8 5.85 9.80 0.88
C LEU A 8 6.38 10.71 1.99
N MET A 9 5.63 11.74 2.39
CA MET A 9 5.99 12.61 3.52
C MET A 9 6.10 11.79 4.82
N THR A 10 5.10 10.95 5.09
CA THR A 10 5.07 10.08 6.28
C THR A 10 6.24 9.10 6.28
N LEU A 11 6.55 8.48 5.14
CA LEU A 11 7.72 7.62 4.99
C LEU A 11 9.03 8.35 5.30
N ARG A 12 9.20 9.60 4.86
CA ARG A 12 10.39 10.40 5.14
C ARG A 12 10.53 10.76 6.61
N GLU A 13 9.42 11.02 7.30
CA GLU A 13 9.43 11.29 8.74
C GLU A 13 9.80 10.04 9.56
N LEU A 14 9.27 8.88 9.17
CA LEU A 14 9.56 7.60 9.83
C LEU A 14 11.00 7.12 9.58
N PHE A 15 11.56 7.47 8.41
CA PHE A 15 12.88 7.06 7.97
C PHE A 15 13.71 8.28 7.54
N PRO A 16 14.17 9.13 8.48
CA PRO A 16 14.91 10.35 8.16
C PRO A 16 16.25 10.09 7.48
N SER A 17 16.85 8.92 7.71
CA SER A 17 18.06 8.46 7.02
C SER A 17 17.80 7.88 5.63
N GLY A 18 16.55 7.85 5.17
CA GLY A 18 16.11 7.28 3.90
C GLY A 18 15.72 5.80 3.97
N LEU A 19 15.19 5.31 2.85
CA LEU A 19 14.67 3.95 2.69
C LEU A 19 15.53 3.06 1.76
N SER A 20 16.73 3.51 1.40
CA SER A 20 17.63 2.70 0.56
C SER A 20 17.91 1.33 1.20
N GLY A 21 17.75 0.27 0.41
CA GLY A 21 17.88 -1.12 0.88
C GLY A 21 16.69 -1.66 1.67
N LYS A 22 15.78 -0.80 2.17
CA LYS A 22 14.60 -1.20 2.94
C LYS A 22 13.50 -1.75 2.05
N LYS A 23 12.64 -2.60 2.61
CA LYS A 23 11.53 -3.24 1.91
C LYS A 23 10.18 -2.59 2.25
N VAL A 24 9.52 -2.04 1.25
CA VAL A 24 8.16 -1.47 1.35
C VAL A 24 7.19 -2.37 0.61
N VAL A 25 6.20 -2.91 1.32
CA VAL A 25 5.18 -3.80 0.75
C VAL A 25 3.87 -3.03 0.59
N LEU A 26 3.37 -2.94 -0.64
CA LEU A 26 1.97 -2.62 -0.92
C LEU A 26 1.20 -3.95 -1.05
N THR A 27 0.31 -4.23 -0.11
CA THR A 27 -0.46 -5.49 -0.11
C THR A 27 -1.96 -5.25 -0.32
N TRP A 28 -2.56 -6.08 -1.17
CA TRP A 28 -3.99 -6.18 -1.30
C TRP A 28 -4.61 -6.73 -0.02
N VAL A 29 -5.76 -6.19 0.37
CA VAL A 29 -6.57 -6.72 1.47
C VAL A 29 -8.04 -6.82 1.06
N PRO A 30 -8.84 -7.71 1.67
CA PRO A 30 -10.24 -7.89 1.32
C PRO A 30 -11.08 -6.65 1.66
N HIS A 31 -12.20 -6.52 0.95
CA HIS A 31 -13.22 -5.49 1.18
C HIS A 31 -14.53 -5.95 0.54
N VAL A 32 -15.67 -5.72 1.19
CA VAL A 32 -17.02 -6.14 0.72
C VAL A 32 -17.48 -5.54 -0.61
N LYS A 33 -16.65 -4.72 -1.26
CA LYS A 33 -16.91 -4.06 -2.54
C LYS A 33 -15.62 -3.93 -3.33
N PRO A 34 -15.67 -4.03 -4.68
CA PRO A 34 -14.59 -3.58 -5.54
C PRO A 34 -14.34 -2.09 -5.32
N LEU A 35 -13.11 -1.72 -4.96
CA LEU A 35 -12.72 -0.33 -4.73
C LEU A 35 -11.82 0.18 -5.86
N THR A 36 -11.80 1.49 -6.07
CA THR A 36 -10.88 2.14 -7.01
C THR A 36 -9.41 1.78 -6.75
N GLN A 37 -8.63 1.59 -7.82
CA GLN A 37 -7.18 1.39 -7.80
C GLN A 37 -6.38 2.67 -7.49
N SER A 38 -7.03 3.85 -7.46
CA SER A 38 -6.37 5.16 -7.35
C SER A 38 -5.34 5.26 -6.22
N VAL A 39 -5.67 4.77 -5.01
CA VAL A 39 -4.73 4.82 -3.88
C VAL A 39 -3.65 3.76 -3.99
N GLY A 40 -3.96 2.56 -4.50
CA GLY A 40 -2.94 1.53 -4.77
C GLY A 40 -1.89 2.05 -5.74
N ASN A 41 -2.33 2.61 -6.88
CA ASN A 41 -1.44 3.24 -7.86
C ASN A 41 -0.67 4.42 -7.26
N SER A 42 -1.35 5.31 -6.53
CA SER A 42 -0.69 6.48 -5.90
C SER A 42 0.38 6.08 -4.89
N PHE A 43 0.13 5.06 -4.07
CA PHE A 43 1.11 4.58 -3.11
C PHE A 43 2.26 3.83 -3.79
N LEU A 44 1.99 3.07 -4.86
CA LEU A 44 3.03 2.41 -5.65
C LEU A 44 4.07 3.44 -6.16
N TYR A 45 3.60 4.58 -6.67
CA TYR A 45 4.48 5.69 -7.05
C TYR A 45 5.23 6.28 -5.86
N ALA A 46 4.56 6.52 -4.73
CA ALA A 46 5.16 7.06 -3.53
C ALA A 46 6.29 6.16 -2.99
N ALA A 47 6.04 4.84 -2.94
CA ALA A 47 7.01 3.85 -2.53
C ALA A 47 8.21 3.82 -3.49
N ALA A 48 7.99 3.85 -4.81
CA ALA A 48 9.09 3.90 -5.79
C ALA A 48 9.93 5.19 -5.67
N LEU A 49 9.28 6.33 -5.45
CA LEU A 49 9.94 7.63 -5.24
C LEU A 49 10.70 7.71 -3.91
N SER A 50 10.38 6.85 -2.95
CA SER A 50 11.06 6.83 -1.64
C SER A 50 12.47 6.24 -1.70
N GLY A 51 12.82 5.54 -2.79
CA GLY A 51 14.09 4.81 -2.94
C GLY A 51 14.13 3.45 -2.26
N ALA A 52 12.99 2.95 -1.77
CA ALA A 52 12.86 1.63 -1.19
C ALA A 52 12.79 0.52 -2.25
N ASN A 53 13.15 -0.70 -1.87
CA ASN A 53 12.76 -1.90 -2.61
C ASN A 53 11.27 -2.13 -2.43
N VAL A 54 10.51 -2.02 -3.53
CA VAL A 54 9.04 -2.10 -3.51
C VAL A 54 8.59 -3.52 -3.83
N THR A 55 7.67 -4.02 -3.02
CA THR A 55 6.96 -5.28 -3.26
C THR A 55 5.47 -4.98 -3.42
N LEU A 56 4.89 -5.33 -4.56
CA LEU A 56 3.45 -5.28 -4.80
C LEU A 56 2.89 -6.69 -4.65
N ALA A 57 2.07 -6.90 -3.63
CA ALA A 57 1.50 -8.20 -3.29
C ALA A 57 -0.01 -8.22 -3.48
N HIS A 58 -0.53 -9.07 -4.36
CA HIS A 58 -1.97 -9.21 -4.58
C HIS A 58 -2.34 -10.60 -5.13
N PRO A 59 -3.62 -11.01 -5.04
CA PRO A 59 -4.07 -12.23 -5.67
C PRO A 59 -3.90 -12.17 -7.20
N GLU A 60 -3.76 -13.31 -7.86
CA GLU A 60 -3.72 -13.36 -9.33
C GLU A 60 -4.97 -12.71 -9.95
N GLY A 61 -4.76 -11.89 -10.97
CA GLY A 61 -5.83 -11.13 -11.64
C GLY A 61 -6.24 -9.86 -10.91
N PHE A 62 -5.65 -9.52 -9.77
CA PHE A 62 -5.84 -8.23 -9.09
C PHE A 62 -4.69 -7.26 -9.36
N ASP A 63 -4.08 -7.36 -10.53
CA ASP A 63 -3.01 -6.45 -10.95
C ASP A 63 -3.48 -4.98 -10.93
N LEU A 64 -2.58 -4.10 -10.50
CA LEU A 64 -2.72 -2.67 -10.73
C LEU A 64 -2.54 -2.37 -12.23
N GLN A 65 -2.81 -1.13 -12.63
CA GLN A 65 -2.70 -0.74 -14.04
C GLN A 65 -1.26 -0.93 -14.55
N ASP A 66 -1.12 -1.49 -15.77
CA ASP A 66 0.18 -1.80 -16.38
C ASP A 66 1.07 -0.56 -16.51
N ASP A 67 0.48 0.60 -16.83
CA ASP A 67 1.18 1.87 -16.92
C ASP A 67 1.71 2.32 -15.54
N ALA A 68 0.96 2.11 -14.47
CA ALA A 68 1.38 2.38 -13.11
C ALA A 68 2.52 1.46 -12.65
N ILE A 69 2.44 0.17 -12.97
CA ILE A 69 3.50 -0.80 -12.68
C ILE A 69 4.77 -0.44 -13.46
N ALA A 70 4.64 -0.15 -14.76
CA ALA A 70 5.77 0.23 -15.62
C ALA A 70 6.44 1.52 -15.15
N ALA A 71 5.68 2.55 -14.82
CA ALA A 71 6.22 3.81 -14.32
C ALA A 71 6.86 3.65 -12.94
N ALA A 72 6.26 2.87 -12.03
CA ALA A 72 6.86 2.57 -10.73
C ALA A 72 8.18 1.77 -10.86
N LYS A 73 8.24 0.82 -11.80
CA LYS A 73 9.46 0.09 -12.12
C LYS A 73 10.56 1.03 -12.60
N ALA A 74 10.26 1.90 -13.57
CA ALA A 74 11.22 2.88 -14.08
C ALA A 74 11.73 3.83 -12.98
N LEU A 75 10.86 4.23 -12.04
CA LEU A 75 11.25 5.04 -10.88
C LEU A 75 12.16 4.27 -9.92
N CYS A 76 11.87 2.98 -9.65
CA CYS A 76 12.75 2.14 -8.84
C CYS A 76 14.13 2.01 -9.48
N ASP A 77 14.19 1.69 -10.78
CA ASP A 77 15.45 1.52 -11.52
C ASP A 77 16.29 2.80 -11.47
N LYS A 78 15.67 3.97 -11.67
CA LYS A 78 16.33 5.28 -11.57
C LYS A 78 16.90 5.56 -10.18
N ASN A 79 16.26 5.05 -9.14
CA ASN A 79 16.64 5.25 -7.74
C ASN A 79 17.57 4.13 -7.20
N GLY A 80 18.00 3.18 -8.04
CA GLY A 80 18.82 2.04 -7.62
C GLY A 80 18.08 1.03 -6.75
N ALA A 81 16.75 0.99 -6.84
CA ALA A 81 15.87 0.09 -6.14
C ALA A 81 15.20 -0.91 -7.11
N LYS A 82 14.40 -1.84 -6.58
CA LYS A 82 13.65 -2.82 -7.39
C LYS A 82 12.16 -2.79 -7.08
N LEU A 83 11.34 -3.06 -8.10
CA LEU A 83 9.94 -3.43 -7.96
C LEU A 83 9.80 -4.95 -8.17
N SER A 84 9.08 -5.64 -7.29
CA SER A 84 8.78 -7.07 -7.40
C SER A 84 7.28 -7.33 -7.21
N LEU A 85 6.73 -8.23 -8.03
CA LEU A 85 5.33 -8.67 -7.93
C LEU A 85 5.28 -10.00 -7.17
N HIS A 86 4.34 -10.13 -6.24
CA HIS A 86 4.17 -11.33 -5.43
C HIS A 86 2.69 -11.73 -5.35
N PHE A 87 2.42 -13.02 -5.48
CA PHE A 87 1.06 -13.60 -5.39
C PHE A 87 0.83 -14.39 -4.10
N ASP A 88 1.82 -14.37 -3.20
CA ASP A 88 1.77 -14.93 -1.86
C ASP A 88 2.02 -13.78 -0.87
N GLN A 89 1.00 -13.46 -0.06
CA GLN A 89 1.07 -12.38 0.91
C GLN A 89 2.10 -12.65 2.00
N ASP A 90 2.19 -13.89 2.49
CA ASP A 90 3.08 -14.25 3.59
C ASP A 90 4.54 -14.14 3.16
N ALA A 91 4.88 -14.66 1.98
CA ALA A 91 6.21 -14.51 1.40
C ALA A 91 6.55 -13.03 1.11
N ALA A 92 5.57 -12.25 0.65
CA ALA A 92 5.76 -10.83 0.40
C ALA A 92 6.05 -10.03 1.67
N LEU A 93 5.49 -10.42 2.82
CA LEU A 93 5.64 -9.70 4.10
C LEU A 93 6.96 -9.98 4.82
N GLN A 94 7.65 -11.08 4.51
CA GLN A 94 8.93 -11.41 5.14
C GLN A 94 9.92 -10.25 5.08
N ASP A 95 10.50 -9.89 6.23
CA ASP A 95 11.50 -8.82 6.39
C ASP A 95 11.06 -7.44 5.90
N ALA A 96 9.75 -7.18 5.78
CA ALA A 96 9.27 -5.85 5.42
C ALA A 96 9.61 -4.81 6.50
N ASP A 97 10.00 -3.60 6.08
CA ASP A 97 10.17 -2.43 6.96
C ASP A 97 8.88 -1.58 7.01
N VAL A 98 8.07 -1.64 5.95
CA VAL A 98 6.78 -0.95 5.84
C VAL A 98 5.78 -1.85 5.14
N VAL A 99 4.56 -1.89 5.66
CA VAL A 99 3.42 -2.57 5.04
C VAL A 99 2.27 -1.58 4.88
N TYR A 100 1.87 -1.38 3.63
CA TYR A 100 0.71 -0.57 3.27
C TYR A 100 -0.39 -1.47 2.77
N ALA A 101 -1.52 -1.51 3.48
CA ALA A 101 -2.67 -2.31 3.08
C ALA A 101 -3.64 -1.46 2.26
N LYS A 102 -4.15 -2.01 1.15
CA LYS A 102 -5.26 -1.40 0.41
C LYS A 102 -6.08 -2.45 -0.31
N SER A 103 -7.39 -2.32 -0.33
CA SER A 103 -8.22 -3.10 -1.26
C SER A 103 -8.43 -2.37 -2.58
N TRP A 104 -8.47 -3.08 -3.69
CA TRP A 104 -8.85 -2.53 -4.99
C TRP A 104 -9.51 -3.58 -5.87
N VAL A 105 -10.15 -3.12 -6.93
CA VAL A 105 -10.83 -3.92 -7.95
C VAL A 105 -9.83 -4.52 -8.92
N SER A 106 -10.09 -5.74 -9.35
CA SER A 106 -9.39 -6.34 -10.48
C SER A 106 -9.67 -5.59 -11.78
N SER A 107 -8.62 -5.36 -12.59
CA SER A 107 -8.76 -4.85 -13.95
C SER A 107 -9.45 -5.86 -14.88
N LYS A 108 -9.29 -7.17 -14.64
CA LYS A 108 -9.85 -8.25 -15.45
C LYS A 108 -11.38 -8.31 -15.40
N TRP A 109 -11.98 -7.99 -14.26
CA TRP A 109 -13.45 -8.00 -14.07
C TRP A 109 -14.04 -6.58 -14.00
N TYR A 110 -13.36 -5.58 -14.57
CA TYR A 110 -13.86 -4.20 -14.52
C TYR A 110 -15.15 -4.06 -15.33
N GLY A 111 -16.23 -3.65 -14.68
CA GLY A 111 -17.57 -3.54 -15.25
C GLY A 111 -18.45 -4.77 -15.00
N ASP A 112 -17.86 -5.92 -14.66
CA ASP A 112 -18.56 -7.15 -14.27
C ASP A 112 -18.42 -7.39 -12.75
N TRP A 113 -19.21 -6.63 -11.99
CA TRP A 113 -19.12 -6.60 -10.53
C TRP A 113 -19.62 -7.87 -9.87
N GLU A 114 -20.54 -8.61 -10.50
CA GLU A 114 -21.04 -9.86 -9.95
C GLU A 114 -19.94 -10.93 -9.98
N SER A 115 -19.25 -11.07 -11.11
CA SER A 115 -18.10 -11.96 -11.22
C SER A 115 -16.94 -11.55 -10.30
N GLU A 116 -16.63 -10.25 -10.20
CA GLU A 116 -15.57 -9.77 -9.32
C GLU A 116 -15.84 -10.10 -7.85
N LEU A 117 -17.07 -9.84 -7.38
CA LEU A 117 -17.50 -10.17 -6.02
C LEU A 117 -17.44 -11.67 -5.75
N ALA A 118 -17.88 -12.49 -6.72
CA ALA A 118 -17.86 -13.95 -6.59
C ALA A 118 -16.43 -14.51 -6.47
N ILE A 119 -15.45 -13.92 -7.17
CA ILE A 119 -14.05 -14.31 -7.10
C ILE A 119 -13.40 -13.79 -5.82
N ARG A 120 -13.56 -12.50 -5.52
CA ARG A 120 -13.04 -11.86 -4.30
C ARG A 120 -13.44 -12.60 -3.04
N ASN A 121 -14.72 -12.93 -2.88
CA ASN A 121 -15.23 -13.60 -1.68
C ASN A 121 -14.59 -14.98 -1.43
N LYS A 122 -14.04 -15.63 -2.46
CA LYS A 122 -13.29 -16.90 -2.33
C LYS A 122 -11.85 -16.70 -1.86
N ILE A 123 -11.29 -15.50 -2.05
CA ILE A 123 -9.90 -15.14 -1.76
C ILE A 123 -9.77 -14.41 -0.41
N ASP A 124 -10.86 -13.77 0.04
CA ASP A 124 -10.84 -12.78 1.12
C ASP A 124 -10.16 -13.25 2.42
N ALA A 125 -10.41 -14.49 2.87
CA ALA A 125 -9.89 -14.98 4.15
C ALA A 125 -8.36 -15.05 4.19
N ASP A 126 -7.75 -15.53 3.10
CA ASP A 126 -6.30 -15.76 3.02
C ASP A 126 -5.50 -14.46 2.85
N TRP A 127 -6.16 -13.36 2.51
CA TRP A 127 -5.53 -12.07 2.22
C TRP A 127 -5.81 -10.97 3.25
N ARG A 128 -6.60 -11.27 4.28
CA ARG A 128 -6.69 -10.41 5.46
C ARG A 128 -5.30 -10.27 6.08
N LEU A 129 -4.90 -9.03 6.38
CA LEU A 129 -3.64 -8.76 7.06
C LEU A 129 -3.83 -8.92 8.58
N THR A 130 -3.17 -9.91 9.15
CA THR A 130 -3.33 -10.28 10.56
C THR A 130 -2.11 -9.92 11.40
N ALA A 131 -2.26 -9.93 12.73
CA ALA A 131 -1.15 -9.77 13.68
C ALA A 131 -0.07 -10.85 13.50
N ASP A 132 -0.47 -12.09 13.25
CA ASP A 132 0.44 -13.20 12.96
C ASP A 132 1.29 -12.91 11.71
N LYS A 133 0.67 -12.49 10.62
CA LYS A 133 1.39 -12.14 9.38
C LYS A 133 2.35 -10.96 9.60
N MET A 134 1.91 -9.93 10.32
CA MET A 134 2.76 -8.78 10.66
C MET A 134 3.94 -9.15 11.56
N SER A 135 3.83 -10.18 12.42
CA SER A 135 4.95 -10.63 13.26
C SER A 135 6.12 -11.25 12.46
N ARG A 136 5.90 -11.60 11.19
CA ARG A 136 6.92 -12.13 10.26
C ARG A 136 7.69 -11.03 9.52
N THR A 137 7.31 -9.77 9.73
CA THR A 137 8.00 -8.60 9.19
C THR A 137 9.19 -8.20 10.06
N HIS A 138 10.03 -7.28 9.59
CA HIS A 138 11.09 -6.69 10.41
C HIS A 138 10.53 -5.54 11.28
N ARG A 139 9.50 -5.85 12.08
CA ARG A 139 8.71 -4.86 12.86
C ARG A 139 8.22 -3.71 11.98
N ALA A 140 7.60 -4.06 10.86
CA ALA A 140 7.20 -3.09 9.84
C ALA A 140 6.25 -2.02 10.40
N LYS A 141 6.39 -0.78 9.92
CA LYS A 141 5.37 0.25 10.11
C LYS A 141 4.15 -0.07 9.26
N PHE A 142 2.99 -0.08 9.89
CA PHE A 142 1.71 -0.36 9.25
C PHE A 142 1.01 0.94 8.82
N MET A 143 0.72 1.04 7.53
CA MET A 143 0.10 2.21 6.89
C MET A 143 -1.22 1.83 6.21
N HIS A 144 -2.19 2.76 6.23
CA HIS A 144 -3.45 2.63 5.51
C HIS A 144 -4.10 4.02 5.34
N PRO A 145 -4.63 4.37 4.16
CA PRO A 145 -5.13 5.72 3.86
C PRO A 145 -6.41 6.12 4.63
N LEU A 146 -7.09 5.15 5.21
CA LEU A 146 -8.43 5.21 5.80
C LEU A 146 -9.53 5.60 4.77
N PRO A 147 -10.82 5.34 5.06
CA PRO A 147 -11.35 4.51 6.14
C PRO A 147 -11.01 3.02 5.93
N ILE A 148 -10.91 2.28 7.03
CA ILE A 148 -10.56 0.85 7.05
C ILE A 148 -11.62 0.03 7.75
N ARG A 149 -11.88 -1.20 7.28
CA ARG A 149 -12.80 -2.14 7.94
C ARG A 149 -12.01 -3.08 8.85
N ARG A 150 -12.06 -2.78 10.16
CA ARG A 150 -11.53 -3.65 11.23
C ARG A 150 -12.12 -5.04 11.14
N ASN A 151 -11.27 -6.03 11.39
CA ASN A 151 -11.60 -7.46 11.39
C ASN A 151 -12.21 -7.98 10.08
N LEU A 152 -12.03 -7.23 9.00
CA LEU A 152 -12.32 -7.65 7.64
C LEU A 152 -11.07 -7.51 6.78
N SER A 153 -10.60 -6.27 6.59
CA SER A 153 -9.39 -5.99 5.81
C SER A 153 -8.12 -6.30 6.60
N VAL A 154 -8.11 -5.87 7.86
CA VAL A 154 -6.99 -6.05 8.79
C VAL A 154 -7.50 -6.32 10.20
N ASP A 155 -6.70 -6.97 11.04
CA ASP A 155 -7.02 -7.12 12.47
C ASP A 155 -7.10 -5.76 13.18
N ASP A 156 -8.01 -5.64 14.14
CA ASP A 156 -8.10 -4.46 15.00
C ASP A 156 -6.79 -4.16 15.76
N ALA A 157 -6.13 -5.19 16.27
CA ALA A 157 -4.86 -5.10 16.99
C ALA A 157 -3.75 -4.42 16.17
N LEU A 158 -3.79 -4.50 14.83
CA LEU A 158 -2.85 -3.78 13.98
C LEU A 158 -3.06 -2.27 14.07
N LEU A 159 -4.31 -1.81 14.10
CA LEU A 159 -4.63 -0.38 14.12
C LEU A 159 -4.38 0.26 15.50
N ASP A 160 -4.52 -0.53 16.56
CA ASP A 160 -4.30 -0.09 17.95
C ASP A 160 -2.84 -0.30 18.40
N GLY A 161 -2.05 -1.03 17.62
CA GLY A 161 -0.65 -1.32 17.92
C GLY A 161 0.29 -0.13 17.66
N GLY A 162 1.41 -0.09 18.39
CA GLY A 162 2.40 0.99 18.30
C GLY A 162 3.16 1.10 16.97
N ASP A 163 3.03 0.11 16.09
CA ASP A 163 3.59 0.15 14.73
C ASP A 163 2.62 0.71 13.68
N CYS A 164 1.36 0.97 14.06
CA CYS A 164 0.40 1.68 13.22
C CYS A 164 0.69 3.17 13.15
N VAL A 165 0.78 3.68 11.94
CA VAL A 165 1.01 5.11 11.68
C VAL A 165 -0.13 5.72 10.85
N ALA A 166 -1.25 5.01 10.67
CA ALA A 166 -2.38 5.47 9.86
C ALA A 166 -2.97 6.80 10.35
N TYR A 167 -2.91 7.08 11.66
CA TYR A 167 -3.38 8.34 12.23
C TYR A 167 -2.40 9.51 11.97
N GLN A 168 -1.10 9.29 12.12
CA GLN A 168 -0.06 10.27 11.72
C GLN A 168 -0.16 10.56 10.21
N GLN A 169 -0.29 9.51 9.40
CA GLN A 169 -0.51 9.62 7.96
C GLN A 169 -1.77 10.45 7.64
N ALA A 170 -2.85 10.29 8.40
CA ALA A 170 -4.07 11.07 8.24
C ALA A 170 -3.86 12.55 8.60
N GLU A 171 -3.15 12.84 9.69
CA GLU A 171 -2.78 14.22 10.08
C GLU A 171 -1.92 14.90 9.00
N ASN A 172 -0.94 14.18 8.44
CA ASN A 172 -0.06 14.65 7.39
C ASN A 172 -0.78 15.07 6.10
N ARG A 173 -2.05 14.70 5.91
CA ARG A 173 -2.88 15.25 4.82
C ARG A 173 -3.03 16.75 4.92
N LEU A 174 -3.22 17.30 6.13
CA LEU A 174 -3.36 18.74 6.34
C LEU A 174 -2.09 19.47 5.94
N HIS A 175 -0.95 19.02 6.46
CA HIS A 175 0.35 19.66 6.25
C HIS A 175 0.76 19.61 4.78
N LEU A 176 0.65 18.44 4.16
CA LEU A 176 1.00 18.27 2.76
C LEU A 176 0.11 19.12 1.85
N GLN A 177 -1.20 19.13 2.06
CA GLN A 177 -2.11 19.88 1.19
C GLN A 177 -1.90 21.39 1.30
N LYS A 178 -1.56 21.91 2.50
CA LYS A 178 -1.14 23.31 2.66
C LYS A 178 0.10 23.63 1.84
N ALA A 179 1.14 22.78 1.92
CA ALA A 179 2.38 22.96 1.17
C ALA A 179 2.15 22.89 -0.35
N LEU A 180 1.33 21.93 -0.80
CA LEU A 180 0.98 21.77 -2.20
C LEU A 180 0.23 22.99 -2.75
N LEU A 181 -0.75 23.51 -2.00
CA LEU A 181 -1.47 24.71 -2.42
C LEU A 181 -0.56 25.93 -2.52
N LEU A 182 0.33 26.13 -1.53
CA LEU A 182 1.29 27.24 -1.57
C LEU A 182 2.19 27.14 -2.81
N GLY A 183 2.77 25.95 -3.07
CA GLY A 183 3.65 25.75 -4.22
C GLY A 183 2.95 25.79 -5.60
N LEU A 184 1.62 25.81 -5.67
CA LEU A 184 0.87 26.03 -6.91
C LEU A 184 0.43 27.49 -7.09
N LEU A 185 0.44 28.28 -6.02
CA LEU A 185 0.10 29.70 -6.04
C LEU A 185 1.32 30.58 -6.34
N GLU A 186 2.52 30.08 -6.03
CA GLU A 186 3.81 30.66 -6.39
C GLU A 186 4.21 30.31 -7.83
#